data_AF-A0A7Z0Q3L0-F1
#
_entry.id   AF-A0A7Z0Q3L0-F1
#
_cell.length_a   1.000
_cell.length_b   1.000
_cell.length_c   1.000
_cell.angle_alpha   90.00
_cell.angle_beta   90.00
_cell.angle_gamma   90.00
#
_symmetry.space_group_name_H-M   'P 1'
#
loop_
_entity.id
_entity.type
_entity.pdbx_description
1 polymer ?
#
loop_
_entity_poly.entity_id
_entity_poly.type
_entity_poly.pdbx_seq_one_letter_code
_entity_poly.pdbx_strand_id
1 'polypeptide(L)'
;MNDVTYYIPAAAMTVPLVLKCRTPGAWRDPLLRSVCALLLVTALAFTFAAPPTVVAVNRLTCVPNAGAPLVYSLLTAVCAASLVLMISWRGGPPDVTRSLTVRCTAGFGAVVAVMWVLFAWGDAPVERLRDFDTYYASTPFVREMVLLYLFSLLAAGVAMNVLCLRWIRRVCGRQLRGSLFLIALGFGFCALYAVAKLTAVVVRWAGGNIDGLSTWGAPALAAFGGLLSAAGFSLPLLWALPARLFGDAWSAWRSYHALAPLWREL
;
A
#
# COMPACT_ATOMS: atom_id res chain seq x y z
N MET A 1 20.94 -4.51 0.27
CA MET A 1 20.25 -3.90 -0.87
C MET A 1 20.82 -2.52 -0.97
N ASN A 2 21.17 -2.04 -2.17
CA ASN A 2 21.61 -0.66 -2.33
C ASN A 2 20.44 0.25 -1.95
N ASP A 3 20.68 1.35 -1.23
CA ASP A 3 19.62 2.25 -0.74
C ASP A 3 18.73 2.80 -1.87
N VAL A 4 19.25 2.73 -3.10
CA VAL A 4 18.59 3.07 -4.38
C VAL A 4 17.37 2.19 -4.69
N THR A 5 17.31 0.94 -4.20
CA THR A 5 16.22 0.01 -4.53
C THR A 5 14.86 0.47 -3.99
N TYR A 6 14.82 1.28 -2.92
CA TYR A 6 13.57 1.86 -2.39
C TYR A 6 12.98 2.95 -3.29
N TYR A 7 13.79 3.57 -4.15
CA TYR A 7 13.34 4.61 -5.07
C TYR A 7 12.71 4.04 -6.35
N ILE A 8 12.96 2.77 -6.67
CA ILE A 8 12.41 2.12 -7.88
C ILE A 8 10.87 2.02 -7.80
N PRO A 9 10.26 1.53 -6.70
CA PRO A 9 8.80 1.55 -6.54
C PRO A 9 8.23 2.97 -6.54
N ALA A 10 8.90 3.92 -5.88
CA ALA A 10 8.48 5.32 -5.84
C ALA A 10 8.45 5.93 -7.25
N ALA A 11 9.49 5.72 -8.06
CA ALA A 11 9.55 6.17 -9.45
C ALA A 11 8.51 5.44 -10.34
N ALA A 12 8.29 4.14 -10.13
CA ALA A 12 7.26 3.41 -10.86
C ALA A 12 5.85 3.96 -10.57
N MET A 13 5.59 4.43 -9.35
CA MET A 13 4.32 5.03 -8.94
C MET A 13 4.12 6.46 -9.47
N THR A 14 5.19 7.21 -9.77
CA THR A 14 5.07 8.56 -10.35
C THR A 14 4.72 8.53 -11.84
N VAL A 15 5.09 7.47 -12.58
CA VAL A 15 4.77 7.31 -14.01
C VAL A 15 3.25 7.42 -14.30
N PRO A 16 2.35 6.64 -13.66
CA PRO A 16 0.91 6.79 -13.87
C PRO A 16 0.36 8.12 -13.34
N LEU A 17 1.04 8.77 -12.38
CA LEU A 17 0.68 10.10 -11.89
C LEU A 17 0.95 11.18 -12.97
N VAL A 18 2.12 11.14 -13.60
CA VAL A 18 2.58 12.10 -14.62
C VAL A 18 1.81 11.95 -15.93
N LEU A 19 1.60 10.72 -16.40
CA LEU A 19 0.80 10.43 -17.60
C LEU A 19 -0.62 11.03 -17.51
N LYS A 20 -1.13 11.15 -16.29
CA LYS A 20 -2.51 11.55 -16.02
C LYS A 20 -2.68 13.01 -15.64
N CYS A 21 -1.67 13.64 -15.03
CA CYS A 21 -1.62 15.10 -14.90
C CYS A 21 -1.66 15.79 -16.27
N ARG A 22 -1.21 15.09 -17.33
CA ARG A 22 -1.27 15.57 -18.72
C ARG A 22 -2.65 15.47 -19.37
N THR A 23 -3.65 14.82 -18.74
CA THR A 23 -4.98 14.65 -19.33
C THR A 23 -5.95 15.75 -18.83
N PRO A 24 -6.40 16.68 -19.68
CA PRO A 24 -7.34 17.73 -19.27
C PRO A 24 -8.69 17.13 -18.85
N GLY A 25 -9.23 17.59 -17.72
CA GLY A 25 -10.50 17.11 -17.16
C GLY A 25 -10.43 15.89 -16.24
N ALA A 26 -9.26 15.25 -16.11
CA ALA A 26 -9.04 14.11 -15.21
C ALA A 26 -9.47 14.41 -13.76
N TRP A 27 -9.16 15.60 -13.25
CA TRP A 27 -9.42 15.99 -11.86
C TRP A 27 -10.91 16.06 -11.46
N ARG A 28 -11.84 16.03 -12.43
CA ARG A 28 -13.29 16.08 -12.14
C ARG A 28 -13.83 14.76 -11.58
N ASP A 29 -13.19 13.63 -11.86
CA ASP A 29 -13.64 12.33 -11.37
C ASP A 29 -13.14 12.08 -9.93
N PRO A 30 -14.04 11.94 -8.93
CA PRO A 30 -13.66 11.76 -7.53
C PRO A 30 -12.93 10.45 -7.26
N LEU A 31 -13.24 9.35 -7.97
CA LEU A 31 -12.53 8.08 -7.82
C LEU A 31 -11.08 8.22 -8.30
N LEU A 32 -10.91 9.03 -9.33
CA LEU A 32 -9.62 9.32 -9.95
C LEU A 32 -8.66 10.03 -9.00
N ARG A 33 -9.18 11.02 -8.27
CA ARG A 33 -8.45 11.78 -7.25
C ARG A 33 -8.00 10.87 -6.12
N SER A 34 -8.88 9.99 -5.65
CA SER A 34 -8.55 9.04 -4.57
C SER A 34 -7.46 8.06 -4.96
N VAL A 35 -7.47 7.52 -6.18
CA VAL A 35 -6.38 6.65 -6.69
C VAL A 35 -5.05 7.41 -6.79
N CYS A 36 -5.06 8.64 -7.32
CA CYS A 36 -3.85 9.46 -7.41
C CYS A 36 -3.31 9.84 -6.02
N ALA A 37 -4.18 10.19 -5.08
CA ALA A 37 -3.80 10.45 -3.70
C ALA A 37 -3.18 9.19 -3.06
N LEU A 38 -3.77 8.02 -3.28
CA LEU A 38 -3.22 6.76 -2.79
C LEU A 38 -1.83 6.47 -3.36
N LEU A 39 -1.64 6.64 -4.67
CA LEU A 39 -0.33 6.45 -5.33
C LEU A 39 0.71 7.44 -4.78
N LEU A 40 0.31 8.70 -4.57
CA LEU A 40 1.19 9.73 -4.01
C LEU A 40 1.58 9.40 -2.56
N VAL A 41 0.62 9.04 -1.70
CA VAL A 41 0.90 8.65 -0.31
C VAL A 41 1.77 7.40 -0.25
N THR A 42 1.57 6.44 -1.17
CA THR A 42 2.40 5.23 -1.23
C THR A 42 3.82 5.55 -1.71
N ALA A 43 3.97 6.42 -2.71
CA ALA A 43 5.29 6.90 -3.15
C ALA A 43 6.00 7.64 -2.02
N LEU A 44 5.30 8.50 -1.28
CA LEU A 44 5.84 9.17 -0.09
C LEU A 44 6.29 8.14 0.95
N ALA A 45 5.46 7.14 1.27
CA ALA A 45 5.83 6.08 2.21
C ALA A 45 7.13 5.38 1.82
N PHE A 46 7.32 5.03 0.54
CA PHE A 46 8.58 4.45 0.06
C PHE A 46 9.76 5.42 0.12
N THR A 47 9.55 6.70 -0.21
CA THR A 47 10.63 7.70 -0.13
C THR A 47 11.06 7.95 1.31
N PHE A 48 10.14 8.04 2.27
CA PHE A 48 10.45 8.23 3.69
C PHE A 48 10.96 6.95 4.37
N ALA A 49 10.66 5.78 3.82
CA ALA A 49 11.22 4.51 4.28
C ALA A 49 12.67 4.29 3.83
N ALA A 50 13.20 5.09 2.89
CA ALA A 50 14.57 4.97 2.45
C ALA A 50 15.55 5.38 3.58
N PRO A 51 16.59 4.58 3.89
CA PRO A 51 17.56 4.92 4.93
C PRO A 51 18.11 6.37 4.89
N PRO A 52 18.46 6.96 3.73
CA PRO A 52 18.95 8.34 3.71
C PRO A 52 17.91 9.38 4.10
N THR A 53 16.63 9.16 3.82
CA THR A 53 15.57 10.11 4.23
C THR A 53 15.24 9.95 5.70
N VAL A 54 15.29 8.73 6.24
CA VAL A 54 15.18 8.47 7.68
C VAL A 54 16.27 9.22 8.45
N VAL A 55 17.53 9.15 8.00
CA VAL A 55 18.64 9.93 8.60
C VAL A 55 18.37 11.43 8.53
N ALA A 56 17.87 11.93 7.39
CA ALA A 56 17.55 13.35 7.25
C ALA A 56 16.44 13.80 8.22
N VAL A 57 15.39 12.99 8.39
CA VAL A 57 14.31 13.25 9.35
C VAL A 57 14.83 13.22 10.79
N ASN A 58 15.65 12.24 11.14
CA ASN A 58 16.26 12.14 12.48
C ASN A 58 17.11 13.39 12.79
N ARG A 59 17.88 13.87 11.81
CA ARG A 59 18.69 15.10 11.95
C ARG A 59 17.83 16.35 12.07
N LEU A 60 16.77 16.47 11.26
CA LEU A 60 15.88 17.64 11.27
C LEU A 60 15.09 17.74 12.58
N THR A 61 14.66 16.61 13.12
CA THR A 61 13.89 16.56 14.38
C THR A 61 14.78 16.60 15.62
N CYS A 62 16.10 16.40 15.47
CA CYS A 62 17.05 16.22 16.57
C CYS A 62 16.70 15.08 17.53
N VAL A 63 15.83 14.15 17.10
CA VAL A 63 15.41 12.98 17.87
C VAL A 63 15.87 11.72 17.14
N PRO A 64 16.70 10.86 17.77
CA PRO A 64 17.12 9.62 17.15
C PRO A 64 15.90 8.74 16.85
N ASN A 65 15.88 8.11 15.68
CA ASN A 65 14.80 7.22 15.22
C ASN A 65 13.40 7.85 15.03
N ALA A 66 13.26 9.19 15.03
CA ALA A 66 11.99 9.84 14.74
C ALA A 66 11.40 9.50 13.35
N GLY A 67 12.24 9.04 12.42
CA GLY A 67 11.77 8.51 11.14
C GLY A 67 10.96 7.22 11.25
N ALA A 68 11.15 6.40 12.29
CA ALA A 68 10.40 5.14 12.46
C ALA A 68 8.89 5.36 12.64
N PRO A 69 8.39 6.14 13.63
CA PRO A 69 6.96 6.40 13.78
C PRO A 69 6.38 7.12 12.56
N LEU A 70 7.16 7.97 11.88
CA LEU A 70 6.73 8.65 10.66
C LEU A 70 6.48 7.64 9.52
N VAL A 71 7.40 6.71 9.28
CA VAL A 71 7.25 5.68 8.25
C VAL A 71 6.07 4.76 8.57
N TYR A 72 5.92 4.33 9.83
CA TYR A 72 4.78 3.51 10.25
C TYR A 72 3.45 4.24 10.07
N SER A 73 3.43 5.56 10.35
CA SER A 73 2.25 6.41 10.13
C SER A 73 1.87 6.46 8.65
N LEU A 74 2.84 6.65 7.76
CA LEU A 74 2.61 6.67 6.31
C LEU A 74 2.11 5.32 5.79
N LEU A 75 2.71 4.21 6.22
CA LEU A 75 2.27 2.87 5.83
C LEU A 75 0.86 2.57 6.33
N THR A 76 0.55 2.95 7.57
CA THR A 76 -0.80 2.83 8.13
C THR A 76 -1.81 3.68 7.35
N ALA A 77 -1.42 4.89 6.93
CA ALA A 77 -2.24 5.76 6.10
C ALA A 77 -2.47 5.17 4.69
N VAL A 78 -1.47 4.52 4.07
CA VAL A 78 -1.64 3.79 2.80
C VAL A 78 -2.69 2.70 2.95
N CYS A 79 -2.63 1.91 4.03
CA CYS A 79 -3.62 0.87 4.31
C CYS A 79 -5.02 1.43 4.50
N ALA A 80 -5.16 2.50 5.30
CA ALA A 80 -6.43 3.19 5.53
C ALA A 80 -7.02 3.72 4.21
N ALA A 81 -6.21 4.44 3.43
CA ALA A 81 -6.62 5.00 2.15
C ALA A 81 -7.03 3.91 1.15
N SER A 82 -6.32 2.79 1.12
CA SER A 82 -6.66 1.65 0.26
C SER A 82 -7.98 0.99 0.64
N LEU A 83 -8.25 0.82 1.94
CA LEU A 83 -9.51 0.28 2.43
C LEU A 83 -10.68 1.23 2.16
N VAL A 84 -10.50 2.52 2.42
CA VAL A 84 -11.50 3.56 2.10
C VAL A 84 -11.79 3.60 0.60
N LEU A 85 -10.76 3.49 -0.24
CA LEU A 85 -10.92 3.41 -1.68
C LEU A 85 -11.72 2.18 -2.08
N MET A 86 -11.41 1.00 -1.52
CA MET A 86 -12.16 -0.23 -1.80
C MET A 86 -13.62 -0.17 -1.33
N ILE A 87 -13.87 0.41 -0.15
CA ILE A 87 -15.23 0.64 0.37
C ILE A 87 -15.98 1.57 -0.58
N SER A 88 -15.35 2.66 -1.03
CA SER A 88 -15.94 3.60 -2.00
C SER A 88 -16.22 2.92 -3.34
N TRP A 89 -15.35 2.00 -3.77
CA TRP A 89 -15.51 1.26 -5.02
C TRP A 89 -16.63 0.24 -5.01
N ARG A 90 -17.02 -0.23 -3.82
CA ARG A 90 -18.14 -1.17 -3.64
C ARG A 90 -19.44 -0.62 -4.16
N GLY A 91 -19.57 0.70 -4.08
CA GLY A 91 -20.86 1.35 -4.09
C GLY A 91 -21.72 0.90 -2.90
N GLY A 92 -22.89 1.51 -2.80
CA GLY A 92 -23.84 1.26 -1.73
C GLY A 92 -24.48 2.56 -1.25
N PRO A 93 -25.41 2.49 -0.29
CA PRO A 93 -26.05 3.66 0.28
C PRO A 93 -24.99 4.66 0.79
N PRO A 94 -25.09 5.96 0.43
CA PRO A 94 -24.06 6.94 0.75
C PRO A 94 -23.80 7.06 2.25
N ASP A 95 -24.84 6.89 3.08
CA ASP A 95 -24.73 6.98 4.54
C ASP A 95 -23.89 5.84 5.14
N VAL A 96 -24.06 4.62 4.63
CA VAL A 96 -23.30 3.44 5.09
C VAL A 96 -21.85 3.57 4.67
N THR A 97 -21.60 3.93 3.42
CA THR A 97 -20.25 4.14 2.87
C THR A 97 -19.51 5.25 3.62
N ARG A 98 -20.20 6.36 3.92
CA ARG A 98 -19.65 7.47 4.71
C ARG A 98 -19.33 7.04 6.14
N SER A 99 -20.25 6.34 6.82
CA SER A 99 -20.01 5.87 8.18
C SER A 99 -18.84 4.89 8.25
N LEU A 100 -18.71 3.96 7.30
CA LEU A 100 -17.60 3.02 7.25
C LEU A 100 -16.27 3.73 6.99
N THR A 101 -16.28 4.71 6.09
CA THR A 101 -15.10 5.53 5.77
C THR A 101 -14.63 6.32 7.00
N VAL A 102 -15.54 6.99 7.70
CA VAL A 102 -15.22 7.75 8.92
C VAL A 102 -14.68 6.83 10.01
N ARG A 103 -15.34 5.68 10.26
CA ARG A 103 -14.87 4.71 11.27
C ARG A 103 -13.50 4.13 10.93
N CYS A 104 -13.28 3.79 9.66
CA CYS A 104 -12.00 3.27 9.20
C CYS A 104 -10.89 4.32 9.35
N THR A 105 -11.13 5.55 8.89
CA THR A 105 -10.18 6.66 9.00
C THR A 105 -9.89 7.02 10.46
N ALA A 106 -10.92 7.08 11.30
CA ALA A 106 -10.77 7.36 12.73
C ALA A 106 -10.01 6.24 13.46
N GLY A 107 -10.29 4.97 13.12
CA GLY A 107 -9.60 3.82 13.71
C GLY A 107 -8.10 3.82 13.39
N PHE A 108 -7.74 3.99 12.10
CA PHE A 108 -6.33 4.09 11.71
C PHE A 108 -5.67 5.38 12.22
N GLY A 109 -6.40 6.49 12.30
CA GLY A 109 -5.92 7.73 12.90
C GLY A 109 -5.61 7.57 14.40
N ALA A 110 -6.46 6.85 15.13
CA ALA A 110 -6.21 6.52 16.53
C ALA A 110 -4.97 5.62 16.70
N VAL A 111 -4.81 4.62 15.83
CA VAL A 111 -3.61 3.77 15.79
C VAL A 111 -2.35 4.60 15.60
N VAL A 112 -2.35 5.54 14.65
CA VAL A 112 -1.23 6.47 14.43
C VAL A 112 -0.96 7.33 15.66
N ALA A 113 -2.00 7.91 16.27
CA ALA A 113 -1.83 8.72 17.47
C ALA A 113 -1.20 7.91 18.62
N VAL A 114 -1.66 6.68 18.84
CA VAL A 114 -1.10 5.79 19.86
C VAL A 114 0.36 5.45 19.56
N MET A 115 0.75 5.23 18.30
CA MET A 115 2.16 5.00 17.94
C MET A 115 3.05 6.18 18.34
N TRP A 116 2.61 7.42 18.08
CA TRP A 116 3.37 8.61 18.47
C TRP A 116 3.48 8.78 19.98
N VAL A 117 2.40 8.49 20.73
CA VAL A 117 2.42 8.51 22.20
C VAL A 117 3.39 7.46 22.75
N LEU A 118 3.33 6.23 22.23
CA LEU A 118 4.23 5.15 22.63
C LEU A 118 5.69 5.47 22.29
N PHE A 119 5.95 6.11 21.14
CA PHE A 119 7.29 6.57 20.79
C PHE A 119 7.80 7.66 21.75
N ALA A 120 6.93 8.62 22.12
CA ALA A 120 7.30 9.70 23.04
C ALA A 120 7.59 9.20 24.47
N TRP A 121 6.98 8.09 24.89
CA TRP A 121 7.23 7.45 26.18
C TRP A 121 8.36 6.41 26.15
N GLY A 122 8.70 5.90 24.96
CA GLY A 122 9.75 4.93 24.76
C GLY A 122 11.14 5.58 24.70
N ASP A 123 12.14 4.92 25.26
CA ASP A 123 13.53 5.36 25.18
C ASP A 123 14.25 4.64 24.02
N ALA A 124 14.58 5.38 22.96
CA ALA A 124 15.24 4.84 21.76
C ALA A 124 16.47 5.68 21.34
N PRO A 125 17.52 5.76 22.18
CA PRO A 125 18.62 6.71 22.02
C PRO A 125 19.61 6.30 20.92
N VAL A 126 19.72 5.01 20.62
CA VAL A 126 20.64 4.48 19.59
C VAL A 126 19.96 4.50 18.23
N GLU A 127 20.48 5.26 17.28
CA GLU A 127 19.96 5.32 15.92
C GLU A 127 20.12 3.97 15.20
N ARG A 128 19.00 3.40 14.73
CA ARG A 128 18.94 2.11 14.03
C ARG A 128 18.07 2.25 12.79
N LEU A 129 18.67 2.10 11.61
CA LEU A 129 18.02 2.35 10.32
C LEU A 129 17.37 1.12 9.70
N ARG A 130 17.85 -0.10 10.02
CA ARG A 130 17.44 -1.35 9.35
C ARG A 130 16.93 -2.42 10.32
N ASP A 131 17.46 -2.41 11.53
CA ASP A 131 17.23 -3.37 12.61
C ASP A 131 16.45 -2.78 13.79
N PHE A 132 15.82 -1.61 13.62
CA PHE A 132 15.04 -0.95 14.69
C PHE A 132 14.02 -1.91 15.34
N ASP A 133 13.23 -2.62 14.53
CA ASP A 133 12.18 -3.53 14.98
C ASP A 133 12.72 -4.70 15.84
N THR A 134 13.94 -5.18 15.56
CA THR A 134 14.53 -6.32 16.26
C THR A 134 15.43 -5.89 17.41
N TYR A 135 16.09 -4.74 17.30
CA TYR A 135 16.94 -4.17 18.35
C TYR A 135 16.10 -3.69 19.55
N TYR A 136 15.02 -2.95 19.30
CA TYR A 136 14.12 -2.44 20.33
C TYR A 136 12.99 -3.42 20.69
N ALA A 137 13.08 -4.67 20.28
CA ALA A 137 12.05 -5.68 20.51
C ALA A 137 11.73 -5.92 22.00
N SER A 138 12.69 -5.69 22.90
CA SER A 138 12.53 -5.85 24.36
C SER A 138 12.33 -4.52 25.11
N THR A 139 12.36 -3.38 24.41
CA THR A 139 12.25 -2.06 25.03
C THR A 139 10.79 -1.69 25.25
N PRO A 140 10.38 -1.33 26.49
CA PRO A 140 9.00 -0.98 26.77
C PRO A 140 8.57 0.27 25.99
N PHE A 141 7.28 0.33 25.65
CA PHE A 141 6.61 1.29 24.76
C PHE A 141 7.03 1.19 23.29
N VAL A 142 8.33 1.08 22.99
CA VAL A 142 8.83 0.92 21.62
C VAL A 142 8.41 -0.42 21.02
N ARG A 143 8.49 -1.51 21.82
CA ARG A 143 7.98 -2.82 21.44
C ARG A 143 6.49 -2.78 21.11
N GLU A 144 5.69 -2.18 21.99
CA GLU A 144 4.25 -2.05 21.82
C GLU A 144 3.92 -1.24 20.54
N MET A 145 4.69 -0.19 20.24
CA MET A 145 4.56 0.56 18.99
C MET A 145 4.80 -0.33 17.77
N VAL A 146 5.90 -1.08 17.75
CA VAL A 146 6.24 -1.99 16.64
C VAL A 146 5.16 -3.06 16.46
N LEU A 147 4.71 -3.67 17.55
CA LEU A 147 3.63 -4.67 17.52
C LEU A 147 2.33 -4.07 17.01
N LEU A 148 1.93 -2.90 17.53
CA LEU A 148 0.72 -2.20 17.11
C LEU A 148 0.74 -1.91 15.60
N TYR A 149 1.89 -1.49 15.08
CA TYR A 149 2.11 -1.29 13.65
C TYR A 149 1.95 -2.59 12.87
N LEU A 150 2.65 -3.65 13.25
CA LEU A 150 2.62 -4.93 12.55
C LEU A 150 1.24 -5.58 12.57
N PHE A 151 0.54 -5.54 13.71
CA PHE A 151 -0.83 -6.03 13.82
C PHE A 151 -1.80 -5.20 12.98
N SER A 152 -1.67 -3.88 12.98
CA SER A 152 -2.50 -3.01 12.14
C SER A 152 -2.32 -3.29 10.66
N LEU A 153 -1.06 -3.50 10.24
CA LEU A 153 -0.70 -3.84 8.87
C LEU A 153 -1.25 -5.22 8.46
N LEU A 154 -1.12 -6.21 9.35
CA LEU A 154 -1.67 -7.55 9.15
C LEU A 154 -3.20 -7.51 9.06
N ALA A 155 -3.85 -6.80 9.97
CA ALA A 155 -5.30 -6.68 10.01
C ALA A 155 -5.84 -6.02 8.73
N ALA A 156 -5.20 -4.93 8.28
CA ALA A 156 -5.54 -4.28 7.01
C ALA A 156 -5.30 -5.21 5.81
N GLY A 157 -4.16 -5.92 5.79
CA GLY A 157 -3.82 -6.93 4.78
C GLY A 157 -4.87 -8.02 4.64
N VAL A 158 -5.28 -8.62 5.77
CA VAL A 158 -6.29 -9.67 5.81
C VAL A 158 -7.66 -9.12 5.42
N ALA A 159 -8.08 -7.98 5.98
CA ALA A 159 -9.37 -7.37 5.66
C ALA A 159 -9.49 -7.09 4.16
N MET A 160 -8.45 -6.52 3.56
CA MET A 160 -8.42 -6.22 2.13
C MET A 160 -8.47 -7.49 1.28
N ASN A 161 -7.69 -8.52 1.62
CA ASN A 161 -7.73 -9.82 0.95
C ASN A 161 -9.12 -10.46 1.01
N VAL A 162 -9.74 -10.48 2.20
CA VAL A 162 -11.08 -11.03 2.39
C VAL A 162 -12.10 -10.29 1.53
N LEU A 163 -12.03 -8.95 1.48
CA LEU A 163 -12.91 -8.14 0.63
C LEU A 163 -12.71 -8.45 -0.86
N CYS A 164 -11.47 -8.43 -1.34
CA CYS A 164 -11.14 -8.73 -2.73
C CYS A 164 -11.61 -10.13 -3.14
N LEU A 165 -11.27 -11.16 -2.36
CA LEU A 165 -11.61 -12.56 -2.67
C LEU A 165 -13.12 -12.83 -2.62
N ARG A 166 -13.86 -12.14 -1.73
CA ARG A 166 -15.33 -12.20 -1.72
C ARG A 166 -15.92 -11.57 -2.97
N TRP A 167 -15.32 -10.50 -3.50
CA TRP A 167 -15.81 -9.83 -4.70
C TRP A 167 -15.43 -10.52 -6.00
N ILE A 168 -14.22 -11.07 -6.10
CA ILE A 168 -13.79 -11.85 -7.27
C ILE A 168 -14.81 -12.96 -7.58
N ARG A 169 -15.38 -13.57 -6.53
CA ARG A 169 -16.44 -14.59 -6.64
C ARG A 169 -17.79 -14.06 -7.13
N ARG A 170 -18.10 -12.77 -6.94
CA ARG A 170 -19.38 -12.15 -7.30
C ARG A 170 -19.36 -11.45 -8.66
N VAL A 171 -18.20 -10.95 -9.08
CA VAL A 171 -18.04 -10.19 -10.32
C VAL A 171 -17.85 -11.16 -11.49
N CYS A 172 -18.49 -10.93 -12.64
CA CYS A 172 -18.32 -11.75 -13.85
C CYS A 172 -17.26 -11.21 -14.84
N GLY A 173 -16.92 -9.92 -14.79
CA GLY A 173 -15.97 -9.29 -15.70
C GLY A 173 -14.51 -9.72 -15.48
N ARG A 174 -13.86 -10.27 -16.51
CA ARG A 174 -12.47 -10.78 -16.44
C ARG A 174 -11.45 -9.70 -16.10
N GLN A 175 -11.68 -8.47 -16.54
CA GLN A 175 -10.83 -7.31 -16.27
C GLN A 175 -10.90 -6.88 -14.80
N LEU A 176 -12.12 -6.76 -14.25
CA LEU A 176 -12.33 -6.39 -12.85
C LEU A 176 -11.81 -7.49 -11.91
N ARG A 177 -12.02 -8.77 -12.26
CA ARG A 177 -11.40 -9.91 -11.55
C ARG A 177 -9.87 -9.81 -11.52
N GLY A 178 -9.23 -9.51 -12.65
CA GLY A 178 -7.77 -9.35 -12.73
C GLY A 178 -7.25 -8.24 -11.83
N SER A 179 -7.92 -7.08 -11.80
CA SER A 179 -7.53 -5.98 -10.91
C SER A 179 -7.68 -6.32 -9.43
N LEU A 180 -8.80 -6.92 -9.04
CA LEU A 180 -9.05 -7.35 -7.65
C LEU A 180 -8.06 -8.43 -7.22
N PHE A 181 -7.66 -9.32 -8.14
CA PHE A 181 -6.65 -10.33 -7.88
C PHE A 181 -5.27 -9.71 -7.62
N LEU A 182 -4.86 -8.72 -8.42
CA LEU A 182 -3.60 -8.01 -8.20
C LEU A 182 -3.60 -7.22 -6.89
N ILE A 183 -4.72 -6.58 -6.54
CA ILE A 183 -4.88 -5.93 -5.24
C ILE A 183 -4.78 -6.96 -4.10
N ALA A 184 -5.49 -8.09 -4.20
CA ALA A 184 -5.42 -9.15 -3.21
C ALA A 184 -3.98 -9.67 -3.05
N LEU A 185 -3.30 -9.94 -4.16
CA LEU A 185 -1.92 -10.41 -4.17
C LEU A 185 -1.00 -9.39 -3.49
N GLY A 186 -1.13 -8.10 -3.81
CA GLY A 186 -0.33 -7.04 -3.21
C GLY A 186 -0.53 -6.92 -1.68
N PHE A 187 -1.78 -6.94 -1.21
CA PHE A 187 -2.07 -6.96 0.22
C PHE A 187 -1.71 -8.29 0.89
N GLY A 188 -1.66 -9.39 0.14
CA GLY A 188 -1.17 -10.69 0.60
C GLY A 188 0.32 -10.64 0.92
N PHE A 189 1.11 -10.02 0.03
CA PHE A 189 2.53 -9.73 0.30
C PHE A 189 2.71 -8.80 1.50
N CYS A 190 1.83 -7.81 1.68
CA CYS A 190 1.82 -6.93 2.86
C CYS A 190 1.55 -7.71 4.17
N ALA A 191 0.60 -8.64 4.15
CA ALA A 191 0.32 -9.51 5.30
C ALA A 191 1.50 -10.46 5.58
N LEU A 192 2.10 -11.05 4.54
CA LEU A 192 3.26 -11.92 4.67
C LEU A 192 4.47 -11.16 5.24
N TYR A 193 4.69 -9.92 4.82
CA TYR A 193 5.68 -9.03 5.42
C TYR A 193 5.44 -8.83 6.92
N ALA A 194 4.21 -8.54 7.32
CA ALA A 194 3.86 -8.35 8.73
C ALA A 194 4.10 -9.62 9.56
N VAL A 195 3.70 -10.79 9.03
CA VAL A 195 3.97 -12.09 9.66
C VAL A 195 5.46 -12.34 9.79
N ALA A 196 6.24 -12.12 8.73
CA ALA A 196 7.69 -12.32 8.77
C ALA A 196 8.38 -11.44 9.83
N LYS A 197 7.96 -10.17 9.94
CA LYS A 197 8.44 -9.24 10.97
C LYS A 197 8.02 -9.65 12.38
N LEU A 198 6.76 -10.07 12.58
CA LEU A 198 6.30 -10.58 13.88
C LEU A 198 7.09 -11.82 14.30
N THR A 199 7.33 -12.76 13.37
CA THR A 199 8.16 -13.94 13.63
C THR A 199 9.58 -13.53 14.01
N ALA A 200 10.18 -12.54 13.36
CA ALA A 200 11.49 -12.02 13.72
C ALA A 200 11.53 -11.46 15.17
N VAL A 201 10.51 -10.71 15.57
CA VAL A 201 10.38 -10.20 16.94
C VAL A 201 10.24 -11.34 17.95
N VAL A 202 9.40 -12.34 17.68
CA VAL A 202 9.18 -13.49 18.57
C VAL A 202 10.44 -14.34 18.70
N VAL A 203 11.14 -14.62 17.60
CA VAL A 203 12.40 -15.38 17.63
C VAL A 203 13.48 -14.63 18.40
N ARG A 204 13.52 -13.31 18.31
CA ARG A 204 14.44 -12.47 19.10
C ARG A 204 14.16 -12.57 20.59
N TRP A 205 12.89 -12.62 21.01
CA TRP A 205 12.53 -12.88 22.41
C TRP A 205 12.94 -14.28 22.88
N ALA A 206 12.96 -15.27 21.98
CA ALA A 206 13.44 -16.62 22.26
C ALA A 206 14.98 -16.75 22.23
N GLY A 207 15.72 -15.63 22.08
CA GLY A 207 17.18 -15.62 22.02
C GLY A 207 17.78 -16.04 20.66
N GLY A 208 16.94 -16.28 19.66
CA GLY A 208 17.37 -16.61 18.30
C GLY A 208 17.69 -15.38 17.44
N ASN A 209 18.43 -15.59 16.35
CA ASN A 209 18.75 -14.53 15.39
C ASN A 209 18.34 -14.92 13.96
N ILE A 210 17.20 -14.38 13.50
CA ILE A 210 16.74 -14.46 12.10
C ILE A 210 16.76 -13.07 11.43
N ASP A 211 17.68 -12.20 11.84
CA ASP A 211 17.81 -10.82 11.33
C ASP A 211 17.95 -10.80 9.80
N GLY A 212 18.49 -11.86 9.17
CA GLY A 212 18.56 -12.01 7.71
C GLY A 212 17.19 -12.00 7.00
N LEU A 213 16.16 -12.62 7.57
CA LEU A 213 14.81 -12.66 6.98
C LEU A 213 14.12 -11.29 7.08
N SER A 214 14.32 -10.60 8.20
CA SER A 214 13.83 -9.24 8.47
C SER A 214 14.53 -8.17 7.61
N THR A 215 15.83 -8.35 7.34
CA THR A 215 16.67 -7.34 6.67
C THR A 215 16.62 -7.42 5.14
N TRP A 216 16.45 -8.62 4.58
CA TRP A 216 16.57 -8.83 3.12
C TRP A 216 15.26 -9.26 2.46
N GLY A 217 14.49 -10.15 3.10
CA GLY A 217 13.22 -10.63 2.56
C GLY A 217 12.09 -9.63 2.73
N ALA A 218 11.96 -9.05 3.92
CA ALA A 218 10.83 -8.20 4.27
C ALA A 218 10.71 -6.94 3.37
N PRO A 219 11.78 -6.18 3.10
CA PRO A 219 11.67 -4.99 2.24
C PRO A 219 11.30 -5.31 0.79
N ALA A 220 11.78 -6.44 0.27
CA ALA A 220 11.42 -6.90 -1.08
C ALA A 220 9.92 -7.24 -1.15
N LEU A 221 9.39 -7.97 -0.16
CA LEU A 221 7.96 -8.29 -0.08
C LEU A 221 7.09 -7.01 -0.02
N ALA A 222 7.51 -6.01 0.75
CA ALA A 222 6.82 -4.72 0.82
C ALA A 222 6.85 -3.98 -0.53
N ALA A 223 8.01 -3.95 -1.21
CA ALA A 223 8.14 -3.32 -2.53
C ALA A 223 7.27 -4.01 -3.59
N PHE A 224 7.31 -5.35 -3.67
CA PHE A 224 6.45 -6.11 -4.58
C PHE A 224 4.97 -5.94 -4.24
N GLY A 225 4.61 -5.98 -2.96
CA GLY A 225 3.24 -5.77 -2.50
C GLY A 225 2.69 -4.40 -2.87
N GLY A 226 3.50 -3.35 -2.68
CA GLY A 226 3.17 -1.98 -3.06
C GLY A 226 2.98 -1.82 -4.57
N LEU A 227 3.88 -2.36 -5.39
CA LEU A 227 3.79 -2.33 -6.85
C LEU A 227 2.55 -3.06 -7.37
N LEU A 228 2.27 -4.28 -6.86
CA LEU A 228 1.11 -5.06 -7.28
C LEU A 228 -0.21 -4.38 -6.87
N SER A 229 -0.26 -3.80 -5.66
CA SER A 229 -1.43 -3.05 -5.20
C SER A 229 -1.66 -1.80 -6.06
N ALA A 230 -0.61 -1.02 -6.35
CA ALA A 230 -0.68 0.15 -7.21
C ALA A 230 -1.12 -0.20 -8.64
N ALA A 231 -0.57 -1.27 -9.22
CA ALA A 231 -0.98 -1.78 -10.52
C ALA A 231 -2.45 -2.22 -10.49
N GLY A 232 -2.87 -2.93 -9.45
CA GLY A 232 -4.24 -3.38 -9.24
C GLY A 232 -5.25 -2.24 -9.17
N PHE A 233 -4.94 -1.16 -8.45
CA PHE A 233 -5.80 0.04 -8.41
C PHE A 233 -5.79 0.86 -9.71
N SER A 234 -4.68 0.83 -10.44
CA SER A 234 -4.51 1.59 -11.69
C SER A 234 -5.09 0.87 -12.92
N LEU A 235 -5.14 -0.46 -12.90
CA LEU A 235 -5.61 -1.28 -14.02
C LEU A 235 -7.05 -0.98 -14.44
N PRO A 236 -8.01 -0.85 -13.49
CA PRO A 236 -9.39 -0.43 -13.79
C PRO A 236 -9.54 1.03 -14.22
N LEU A 237 -8.44 1.71 -14.44
CA LEU A 237 -8.38 3.06 -14.90
C LEU A 237 -7.74 3.10 -16.29
N LEU A 238 -6.66 2.32 -16.44
CA LEU A 238 -5.94 2.10 -17.70
C LEU A 238 -6.78 1.37 -18.73
N TRP A 239 -7.66 0.43 -18.37
CA TRP A 239 -8.57 -0.21 -19.34
C TRP A 239 -9.66 0.73 -19.89
N ALA A 240 -10.03 1.77 -19.13
CA ALA A 240 -11.03 2.75 -19.55
C ALA A 240 -10.40 3.86 -20.42
N LEU A 241 -9.08 4.01 -20.39
CA LEU A 241 -8.35 5.02 -21.16
C LEU A 241 -8.43 4.78 -22.67
N PRO A 242 -8.24 3.58 -23.24
CA PRO A 242 -8.37 3.35 -24.68
C PRO A 242 -9.75 3.69 -25.23
N ALA A 243 -10.82 3.33 -24.52
CA ALA A 243 -12.19 3.65 -24.93
C ALA A 243 -12.47 5.16 -24.85
N ARG A 244 -11.85 5.88 -23.90
CA ARG A 244 -12.01 7.34 -23.74
C ARG A 244 -11.10 8.16 -24.67
N LEU A 245 -9.92 7.66 -25.03
CA LEU A 245 -8.92 8.34 -25.87
C LEU A 245 -9.09 8.02 -27.36
N PHE A 246 -9.42 6.77 -27.71
CA PHE A 246 -9.52 6.33 -29.10
C PHE A 246 -10.96 6.23 -29.63
N GLY A 247 -11.97 6.50 -28.79
CA GLY A 247 -13.37 6.57 -29.20
C GLY A 247 -13.81 5.41 -30.10
N ASP A 248 -14.54 5.73 -31.17
CA ASP A 248 -15.07 4.77 -32.16
C ASP A 248 -14.01 3.92 -32.85
N ALA A 249 -12.73 4.32 -32.84
CA ALA A 249 -11.66 3.50 -33.44
C ALA A 249 -11.38 2.24 -32.61
N TRP A 250 -11.54 2.29 -31.28
CA TRP A 250 -11.35 1.11 -30.42
C TRP A 250 -12.54 0.16 -30.46
N SER A 251 -13.77 0.70 -30.54
CA SER A 251 -14.97 -0.11 -30.76
C SER A 251 -14.93 -0.75 -32.15
N ALA A 252 -14.51 -0.01 -33.18
CA ALA A 252 -14.30 -0.51 -34.54
C ALA A 252 -13.20 -1.57 -34.60
N TRP A 253 -12.06 -1.36 -33.93
CA TRP A 253 -10.98 -2.35 -33.86
C TRP A 253 -11.40 -3.64 -33.15
N ARG A 254 -12.15 -3.52 -32.03
CA ARG A 254 -12.73 -4.69 -31.35
C ARG A 254 -13.74 -5.41 -32.22
N SER A 255 -14.63 -4.69 -32.90
CA SER A 255 -15.60 -5.28 -33.83
C SER A 255 -14.86 -5.98 -34.98
N TYR A 256 -13.83 -5.33 -35.55
CA TYR A 256 -12.99 -5.89 -36.60
C TYR A 256 -12.30 -7.19 -36.17
N HIS A 257 -11.74 -7.23 -34.95
CA HIS A 257 -11.14 -8.46 -34.41
C HIS A 257 -12.16 -9.52 -33.98
N ALA A 258 -13.36 -9.13 -33.57
CA ALA A 258 -14.45 -10.05 -33.28
C ALA A 258 -15.08 -10.65 -34.55
N LEU A 259 -14.98 -9.96 -35.69
CA LEU A 259 -15.37 -10.40 -37.03
C LEU A 259 -14.27 -11.17 -37.77
N ALA A 260 -13.00 -11.04 -37.36
CA ALA A 260 -11.88 -11.79 -37.90
C ALA A 260 -12.04 -13.33 -37.94
N PRO A 261 -12.73 -14.01 -36.99
CA PRO A 261 -13.02 -15.43 -37.12
C PRO A 261 -14.07 -15.76 -38.20
N LEU A 262 -15.07 -14.91 -38.42
CA LEU A 262 -16.08 -15.10 -39.49
C LEU A 262 -15.46 -14.98 -40.89
N TRP A 263 -14.46 -14.13 -41.05
CA TRP A 263 -13.72 -13.95 -42.30
C TRP A 263 -12.79 -15.11 -42.67
N ARG A 264 -12.54 -16.05 -41.74
CA ARG A 264 -11.76 -17.27 -42.03
C ARG A 264 -12.61 -18.47 -42.43
N GLU A 265 -13.93 -18.32 -42.41
CA GLU A 265 -14.88 -19.36 -42.85
C GLU A 265 -15.45 -19.09 -44.25
N LEU A 266 -15.03 -18.01 -44.92
CA LEU A 266 -15.27 -17.70 -46.34
C LEU A 266 -14.01 -18.00 -47.16
#